data_AF-A0AB37I6I0-F1
#
_entry.id   AF-A0AB37I6I0-F1
#
_cell.length_a   1.000
_cell.length_b   1.000
_cell.length_c   1.000
_cell.angle_alpha   90.00
_cell.angle_beta   90.00
_cell.angle_gamma   90.00
#
_symmetry.space_group_name_H-M   'P 1'
#
loop_
_entity.id
_entity.type
_entity.pdbx_description
1 polymer ?
#
loop_
_entity_poly.entity_id
_entity_poly.type
_entity_poly.pdbx_seq_one_letter_code
_entity_poly.pdbx_strand_id
1 'polypeptide(L)'
;MISDKEIRKRAKSVLRTCPRLQRLCGDIHTLKSVTLSDMPKNVSKINHTENITVRQIDRLTEAQNQLQAIREALDMLSTDHREILTRIYITQHDKTQQYIADEMAMALKTLQSHLRIALVEFAEAYHYENLFI
;
A
#
# COMPACT_ATOMS: atom_id res chain seq x y z
N MET A 1 11.45 -23.79 3.26
CA MET A 1 11.07 -23.02 2.05
C MET A 1 9.62 -22.59 2.22
N ILE A 2 9.34 -21.29 2.13
CA ILE A 2 7.96 -20.79 2.14
C ILE A 2 7.27 -21.26 0.86
N SER A 3 6.04 -21.75 0.96
CA SER A 3 5.28 -22.16 -0.23
C SER A 3 4.84 -20.96 -1.07
N ASP A 4 4.83 -21.07 -2.40
CA ASP A 4 4.38 -19.99 -3.30
C ASP A 4 2.97 -19.50 -2.99
N LYS A 5 2.13 -20.39 -2.45
CA LYS A 5 0.77 -20.03 -2.01
C LYS A 5 0.81 -18.99 -0.89
N GLU A 6 1.72 -19.15 0.06
CA GLU A 6 1.88 -18.23 1.18
C GLU A 6 2.57 -16.93 0.75
N ILE A 7 3.57 -17.03 -0.14
CA ILE A 7 4.22 -15.87 -0.77
C ILE A 7 3.17 -14.97 -1.43
N ARG A 8 2.33 -15.54 -2.31
CA ARG A 8 1.25 -14.80 -2.98
C ARG A 8 0.24 -14.21 -2.00
N LYS A 9 -0.05 -14.89 -0.88
CA LYS A 9 -0.99 -14.37 0.13
C LYS A 9 -0.42 -13.15 0.83
N ARG A 10 0.87 -13.17 1.19
CA ARG A 10 1.58 -12.04 1.80
C ARG A 10 1.67 -10.87 0.83
N ALA A 11 2.07 -11.11 -0.42
CA ALA A 11 2.10 -10.10 -1.49
C ALA A 11 0.74 -9.41 -1.67
N LYS A 12 -0.35 -10.20 -1.73
CA LYS A 12 -1.72 -9.66 -1.79
C LYS A 12 -2.06 -8.80 -0.59
N SER A 13 -1.63 -9.19 0.61
CA SER A 13 -1.88 -8.43 1.83
C SER A 13 -1.22 -7.05 1.75
N VAL A 14 0.04 -7.00 1.30
CA VAL A 14 0.78 -5.74 1.12
C VAL A 14 0.14 -4.87 0.04
N LEU A 15 -0.15 -5.41 -1.14
CA LEU A 15 -0.74 -4.63 -2.22
C LEU A 15 -2.12 -4.06 -1.84
N ARG A 16 -2.92 -4.78 -1.04
CA ARG A 16 -4.22 -4.29 -0.55
C ARG A 16 -4.12 -3.13 0.43
N THR A 17 -2.98 -2.90 1.08
CA THR A 17 -2.81 -1.72 1.94
C THR A 17 -2.53 -0.45 1.13
N CYS A 18 -2.14 -0.56 -0.15
CA CYS A 18 -1.75 0.57 -0.99
C CYS A 18 -2.79 1.69 -1.04
N PRO A 19 -4.09 1.45 -1.31
CA PRO A 19 -5.07 2.53 -1.36
C PRO A 19 -5.26 3.24 -0.02
N ARG A 20 -5.00 2.55 1.10
CA ARG A 20 -5.04 3.14 2.45
C ARG A 20 -3.79 3.98 2.70
N LEU A 21 -2.62 3.49 2.31
CA LEU A 21 -1.34 4.23 2.41
C LEU A 21 -1.38 5.48 1.52
N GLN A 22 -1.88 5.38 0.29
CA GLN A 22 -2.07 6.52 -0.62
C GLN A 22 -3.00 7.58 -0.03
N ARG A 23 -4.12 7.19 0.62
CA ARG A 23 -4.99 8.15 1.31
C ARG A 23 -4.27 8.83 2.47
N LEU A 24 -3.57 8.06 3.29
CA LEU A 24 -2.81 8.59 4.42
C LEU A 24 -1.71 9.58 3.98
N CYS A 25 -1.02 9.29 2.87
CA CYS A 25 -0.01 10.17 2.29
C CYS A 25 -0.61 11.31 1.43
N GLY A 26 -1.81 11.16 0.88
CA GLY A 26 -2.51 12.22 0.15
C GLY A 26 -3.09 13.29 1.07
N ASP A 27 -3.44 12.89 2.30
CA ASP A 27 -3.97 13.76 3.36
C ASP A 27 -2.89 14.61 4.07
N ILE A 28 -1.64 14.66 3.57
CA ILE A 28 -0.57 15.50 4.16
C ILE A 28 -0.96 16.99 4.21
N HIS A 29 -1.78 17.45 3.27
CA HIS A 29 -2.31 18.82 3.27
C HIS A 29 -3.40 19.07 4.34
N THR A 30 -3.87 18.02 5.01
CA THR A 30 -4.88 18.06 6.08
C THR A 30 -4.32 17.76 7.47
N LEU A 31 -3.02 17.93 7.69
CA LEU A 31 -2.51 18.23 9.03
C LEU A 31 -3.04 19.60 9.47
N LYS A 32 -4.34 19.66 9.78
CA LYS A 32 -4.95 20.80 10.43
C LYS A 32 -4.21 20.96 11.74
N SER A 33 -3.51 22.10 11.88
CA SER A 33 -3.01 22.57 13.17
C SER A 33 -4.13 22.38 14.19
N VAL A 34 -3.81 21.75 15.33
CA VAL A 34 -4.75 21.64 16.45
C VAL A 34 -5.15 23.07 16.79
N THR A 35 -6.33 23.50 16.37
CA THR A 35 -6.89 24.78 16.77
C THR A 35 -7.05 24.70 18.27
N LEU A 36 -6.14 25.36 18.99
CA LEU A 36 -6.20 25.57 20.43
C LEU A 36 -7.48 26.34 20.70
N SER A 37 -8.57 25.60 20.89
CA SER A 37 -9.85 26.16 21.30
C SER A 37 -9.64 26.85 22.64
N ASP A 38 -10.06 28.10 22.69
CA ASP A 38 -9.84 29.13 23.71
C ASP A 38 -10.42 28.76 25.10
N MET A 39 -9.91 27.68 25.70
CA MET A 39 -10.32 27.17 27.01
C MET A 39 -9.09 26.99 27.90
N PRO A 40 -9.07 27.58 29.11
CA PRO A 40 -8.08 27.21 30.11
C PRO A 40 -8.49 25.87 30.72
N LYS A 41 -8.21 24.77 29.99
CA LYS A 41 -8.21 23.44 30.59
C LYS A 41 -6.87 23.26 31.27
N ASN A 42 -6.86 23.37 32.60
CA ASN A 42 -5.76 23.06 33.50
C ASN A 42 -4.78 22.02 32.89
N VAL A 43 -3.65 22.50 32.36
CA VAL A 43 -2.68 21.71 31.57
C VAL A 43 -1.55 21.25 32.47
N SER A 44 -1.81 20.23 33.28
CA SER A 44 -0.76 19.41 33.91
C SER A 44 -0.29 18.28 32.97
N LYS A 45 -0.12 18.56 31.67
CA LYS A 45 0.39 17.59 30.67
C LYS A 45 1.23 18.29 29.60
N ILE A 46 2.42 18.74 30.00
CA ILE A 46 3.34 19.54 29.19
C ILE A 46 3.76 18.82 27.88
N ASN A 47 3.65 17.48 27.79
CA ASN A 47 4.16 16.72 26.63
C ASN A 47 3.09 15.93 25.85
N HIS A 48 1.80 16.02 26.18
CA HIS A 48 0.82 15.10 25.57
C HIS A 48 0.51 15.43 24.10
N THR A 49 0.40 16.72 23.79
CA THR A 49 0.14 17.21 22.43
C THR A 49 1.33 16.95 21.51
N GLU A 50 2.55 17.24 21.96
CA GLU A 50 3.79 16.97 21.21
C GLU A 50 4.00 15.47 20.93
N ASN A 51 3.72 14.61 21.91
CA ASN A 51 3.80 13.17 21.69
C ASN A 51 2.76 12.65 20.69
N ILE A 52 1.59 13.30 20.57
CA ILE A 52 0.58 12.94 19.57
C ILE A 52 1.05 13.37 18.18
N THR A 53 1.59 14.58 18.04
CA THR A 53 2.06 15.08 16.74
C THR A 53 3.28 14.30 16.24
N VAL A 54 4.25 14.01 17.11
CA VAL A 54 5.43 13.18 16.76
C VAL A 54 4.99 11.80 16.26
N ARG A 55 4.10 11.12 17.00
CA ARG A 55 3.57 9.81 16.57
C ARG A 55 2.79 9.86 15.26
N GLN A 56 2.13 10.98 14.95
CA GLN A 56 1.45 11.16 13.66
C GLN A 56 2.46 11.33 12.53
N ILE A 57 3.53 12.11 12.75
CA ILE A 57 4.61 12.30 11.78
C ILE A 57 5.33 10.98 11.51
N ASP A 58 5.66 10.20 12.55
CA ASP A 58 6.32 8.90 12.40
C ASP A 58 5.48 7.95 11.53
N ARG A 59 4.17 7.86 11.81
CA ARG A 59 3.24 7.03 11.03
C ARG A 59 3.14 7.46 9.57
N LEU A 60 3.16 8.76 9.30
CA LEU A 60 3.13 9.29 7.93
C LEU A 60 4.42 8.93 7.20
N THR A 61 5.56 9.09 7.88
CA THR A 61 6.89 8.78 7.33
C THR A 61 7.01 7.28 7.02
N GLU A 62 6.59 6.41 7.94
CA GLU A 62 6.53 4.95 7.72
C GLU A 62 5.62 4.60 6.54
N ALA A 63 4.46 5.23 6.42
CA ALA A 63 3.53 4.99 5.33
C ALA A 63 4.10 5.43 3.97
N GLN A 64 4.82 6.55 3.92
CA GLN A 64 5.52 7.02 2.73
C GLN A 64 6.62 6.05 2.31
N ASN A 65 7.45 5.61 3.26
CA ASN A 65 8.52 4.65 3.01
C ASN A 65 7.96 3.33 2.48
N GLN A 66 6.88 2.82 3.07
CA GLN A 66 6.20 1.61 2.59
C GLN A 66 5.66 1.79 1.17
N LEU A 67 5.00 2.92 0.89
CA LEU A 67 4.44 3.19 -0.42
C LEU A 67 5.55 3.30 -1.48
N GLN A 68 6.66 3.96 -1.15
CA GLN A 68 7.83 4.08 -2.00
C GLN A 68 8.45 2.70 -2.30
N ALA A 69 8.63 1.86 -1.28
CA ALA A 69 9.11 0.49 -1.47
C ALA A 69 8.19 -0.35 -2.38
N ILE A 70 6.86 -0.19 -2.25
CA ILE A 70 5.92 -0.88 -3.14
C ILE A 70 6.05 -0.39 -4.58
N ARG A 71 6.26 0.91 -4.79
CA ARG A 71 6.46 1.47 -6.14
C ARG A 71 7.75 0.97 -6.78
N GLU A 72 8.84 1.00 -6.03
CA GLU A 72 10.13 0.47 -6.50
C GLU A 72 10.04 -1.02 -6.84
N ALA A 73 9.33 -1.80 -6.03
CA ALA A 73 9.06 -3.20 -6.32
C ALA A 73 8.26 -3.39 -7.61
N LEU A 74 7.20 -2.58 -7.82
CA LEU A 74 6.41 -2.61 -9.05
C LEU A 74 7.21 -2.16 -10.29
N ASP A 75 8.14 -1.23 -10.13
CA ASP A 75 8.98 -0.74 -11.22
C ASP A 75 10.01 -1.78 -11.68
N MET A 76 10.40 -2.71 -10.80
CA MET A 76 11.26 -3.86 -11.15
C MET A 76 10.54 -4.95 -11.95
N LEU A 77 9.21 -4.95 -11.98
CA LEU A 77 8.41 -5.95 -12.72
C LEU A 77 8.33 -5.62 -14.21
N SER A 78 7.99 -6.63 -15.01
CA SER A 78 7.63 -6.43 -16.42
C SER A 78 6.44 -5.47 -16.56
N THR A 79 6.37 -4.73 -17.67
CA THR A 79 5.31 -3.73 -17.91
C THR A 79 3.91 -4.32 -17.77
N ASP A 80 3.68 -5.52 -18.30
CA ASP A 80 2.38 -6.19 -18.23
C ASP A 80 2.03 -6.59 -16.80
N HIS A 81 2.99 -7.16 -16.06
CA HIS A 81 2.78 -7.59 -14.68
C HIS A 81 2.54 -6.38 -13.75
N ARG A 82 3.31 -5.30 -13.93
CA ARG A 82 3.09 -4.04 -13.23
C ARG A 82 1.68 -3.49 -13.49
N GLU A 83 1.25 -3.47 -14.75
CA GLU A 83 -0.08 -2.97 -15.13
C GLU A 83 -1.20 -3.79 -14.51
N ILE A 84 -1.11 -5.12 -14.57
CA ILE A 84 -2.08 -6.04 -13.96
C ILE A 84 -2.20 -5.81 -12.46
N LEU A 85 -1.08 -5.74 -11.74
CA LEU A 85 -1.09 -5.52 -10.28
C LEU A 85 -1.64 -4.13 -9.93
N THR A 86 -1.26 -3.11 -10.70
CA THR A 86 -1.72 -1.73 -10.49
C THR A 86 -3.23 -1.62 -10.67
N ARG A 87 -3.78 -2.17 -11.76
CA ARG A 87 -5.23 -2.19 -11.98
C ARG A 87 -5.97 -2.91 -10.86
N ILE A 88 -5.55 -4.12 -10.53
CA ILE A 88 -6.27 -4.97 -9.58
C ILE A 88 -6.22 -4.43 -8.14
N TYR A 89 -5.08 -3.90 -7.69
CA TYR A 89 -4.90 -3.57 -6.28
C TYR A 89 -4.89 -2.07 -5.96
N ILE A 90 -4.60 -1.21 -6.95
CA ILE A 90 -4.41 0.22 -6.73
C ILE A 90 -5.55 1.02 -7.36
N THR A 91 -5.71 0.96 -8.68
CA THR A 91 -6.60 1.90 -9.40
C THR A 91 -8.04 1.41 -9.52
N GLN A 92 -8.26 0.11 -9.71
CA GLN A 92 -9.59 -0.48 -9.97
C GLN A 92 -9.93 -1.57 -8.94
N HIS A 93 -9.54 -1.35 -7.69
CA HIS A 93 -9.73 -2.30 -6.59
C HIS A 93 -11.21 -2.64 -6.29
N ASP A 94 -12.15 -1.83 -6.77
CA ASP A 94 -13.60 -2.03 -6.70
C ASP A 94 -14.16 -2.84 -7.88
N LYS A 95 -13.39 -3.03 -8.96
CA LYS A 95 -13.81 -3.74 -10.17
C LYS A 95 -13.55 -5.23 -10.08
N THR A 96 -14.31 -5.99 -10.85
CA THR A 96 -14.11 -7.44 -10.97
C THR A 96 -12.92 -7.74 -11.87
N GLN A 97 -12.26 -8.88 -11.65
CA GLN A 97 -11.18 -9.33 -12.54
C GLN A 97 -11.64 -9.53 -13.99
N GLN A 98 -12.93 -9.86 -14.19
CA GLN A 98 -13.51 -9.97 -15.53
C GLN A 98 -13.49 -8.62 -16.24
N TYR A 99 -13.96 -7.56 -15.56
CA TYR A 99 -13.94 -6.21 -16.11
C TYR A 99 -12.52 -5.76 -16.50
N ILE A 100 -11.54 -6.03 -15.63
CA ILE A 100 -10.14 -5.69 -15.89
C ILE A 100 -9.60 -6.50 -17.08
N ALA A 101 -9.94 -7.80 -17.18
CA ALA A 101 -9.54 -8.64 -18.30
C ALA A 101 -10.11 -8.12 -19.63
N ASP A 102 -11.37 -7.70 -19.63
CA ASP A 102 -12.04 -7.14 -20.79
C ASP A 102 -11.39 -5.81 -21.23
N GLU A 103 -11.06 -4.91 -20.28
CA GLU A 103 -10.34 -3.67 -20.59
C GLU A 103 -8.92 -3.91 -21.14
N MET A 104 -8.25 -4.94 -20.64
CA MET A 104 -6.92 -5.33 -21.11
C MET A 104 -6.96 -6.21 -22.38
N ALA A 105 -8.14 -6.38 -22.98
CA ALA A 105 -8.36 -7.21 -24.17
C ALA A 105 -7.80 -8.64 -24.05
N MET A 106 -7.90 -9.24 -22.86
CA MET A 106 -7.38 -10.59 -22.57
C MET A 106 -8.43 -11.50 -21.94
N ALA A 107 -8.27 -12.81 -22.13
CA ALA A 107 -9.13 -13.77 -21.46
C ALA A 107 -8.88 -13.78 -19.94
N LEU A 108 -9.94 -13.94 -19.15
CA LEU A 108 -9.86 -13.99 -17.68
C LEU A 108 -8.83 -15.03 -17.18
N LYS A 109 -8.77 -16.21 -17.82
CA LYS A 109 -7.81 -17.26 -17.45
C LYS A 109 -6.36 -16.80 -17.66
N THR A 110 -6.10 -16.06 -18.75
CA THR A 110 -4.80 -15.50 -19.06
C THR A 110 -4.41 -14.46 -18.01
N LEU A 111 -5.31 -13.52 -17.70
CA LEU A 111 -5.12 -12.54 -16.64
C LEU A 111 -4.82 -13.21 -15.30
N GLN A 112 -5.56 -14.25 -14.92
CA GLN A 112 -5.34 -14.97 -13.67
C GLN A 112 -4.00 -15.73 -13.63
N SER A 113 -3.52 -16.21 -14.78
CA SER A 113 -2.20 -16.83 -14.89
C SER A 113 -1.10 -15.80 -14.68
N HIS A 114 -1.13 -14.69 -15.42
CA HIS A 114 -0.18 -13.59 -15.26
C HIS A 114 -0.20 -13.01 -13.85
N LEU A 115 -1.39 -12.85 -13.26
CA LEU A 115 -1.54 -12.38 -11.88
C LEU A 115 -0.81 -13.28 -10.87
N ARG A 116 -0.85 -14.61 -11.05
CA ARG A 116 -0.15 -15.54 -10.15
C ARG A 116 1.36 -15.39 -10.23
N ILE A 117 1.88 -15.20 -11.44
CA ILE A 117 3.31 -15.00 -11.70
C ILE A 117 3.75 -13.64 -11.16
N ALA A 118 3.04 -12.57 -11.52
CA ALA A 118 3.29 -11.21 -11.08
C ALA A 118 3.31 -11.08 -9.55
N LEU A 119 2.45 -11.81 -8.82
CA LEU A 119 2.45 -11.79 -7.35
C LEU A 119 3.69 -12.45 -6.73
N VAL A 120 4.29 -13.43 -7.41
CA VAL A 120 5.55 -14.04 -6.97
C VAL A 120 6.71 -13.12 -7.28
N GLU A 121 6.78 -12.61 -8.51
CA GLU A 121 7.79 -11.62 -8.92
C GLU A 121 7.79 -10.38 -8.00
N PHE A 122 6.59 -9.86 -7.69
CA PHE A 122 6.46 -8.74 -6.75
C PHE A 122 7.01 -9.09 -5.37
N ALA A 123 6.75 -10.30 -4.87
CA ALA A 123 7.24 -10.72 -3.56
C ALA A 123 8.77 -10.83 -3.52
N GLU A 124 9.38 -11.28 -4.62
CA GLU A 124 10.84 -11.35 -4.78
C GLU A 124 11.46 -9.95 -4.85
N ALA A 125 10.85 -9.07 -5.66
CA ALA A 125 11.29 -7.69 -5.87
C ALA A 125 11.13 -6.81 -4.62
N TYR A 126 10.05 -6.99 -3.86
CA TYR A 126 9.77 -6.16 -2.69
C TYR A 126 10.82 -6.29 -1.59
N HIS A 127 11.51 -7.44 -1.50
CA HIS A 127 12.69 -7.72 -0.67
C HIS A 127 12.70 -7.13 0.77
N TYR A 128 11.53 -6.80 1.31
CA TYR A 128 11.39 -6.20 2.62
C TYR A 128 11.50 -7.32 3.64
N GLU A 129 12.31 -7.12 4.69
CA GLU A 129 12.68 -8.12 5.71
C GLU A 129 11.48 -8.85 6.36
N ASN A 130 10.26 -8.37 6.16
CA ASN A 130 9.02 -8.94 6.68
C ASN A 130 8.22 -9.85 5.72
N LEU A 131 8.63 -10.05 4.47
CA LEU A 131 7.88 -10.94 3.55
C LEU A 131 8.35 -12.40 3.59
N PHE A 132 9.56 -12.67 4.10
CA PHE A 132 10.20 -13.98 4.13
C PHE A 132 10.39 -14.60 5.52
N ILE A 133 9.83 -13.98 6.58
CA ILE A 133 9.85 -14.52 7.96
C ILE A 133 8.47 -15.07 8.34
#